data_AF-A0A453SWT5-F1
#
_entry.id   AF-A0A453SWT5-F1
#
_cell.length_a   1.000
_cell.length_b   1.000
_cell.length_c   1.000
_cell.angle_alpha   90.00
_cell.angle_beta   90.00
_cell.angle_gamma   90.00
#
_symmetry.space_group_name_H-M   'P 1'
#
loop_
_entity.id
_entity.type
_entity.pdbx_description
1 polymer ?
#
loop_
_entity_poly.entity_id
_entity_poly.type
_entity_poly.pdbx_seq_one_letter_code
_entity_poly.pdbx_strand_id
1 'polypeptide(L)'
;VKSAAPQQESLPGHHFLRIFRGGTAVRIILASVFMELFCVQLSVLAGDFLLSRACVALAALGNTEVVSLMATAVGHLVTGETMQMSTSREQRRSMEYYLQKTYYKTASLISNSCKAVAILAGHTAEVSVLAYEYGRNLGLAFQLIDDVLDFTGTSASLGKGSLSDIRHVITAILSFFLLYFIYSIHHLE
;
A
#
# COMPACT_ATOMS: atom_id res chain seq x y z
N VAL A 1 -36.80 47.50 -6.18
CA VAL A 1 -37.02 46.03 -6.17
C VAL A 1 -36.77 45.56 -7.61
N LYS A 2 -35.67 44.94 -8.03
CA LYS A 2 -34.70 44.00 -7.45
C LYS A 2 -33.28 44.37 -7.94
N SER A 3 -32.28 44.14 -7.09
CA SER A 3 -30.86 44.25 -7.42
C SER A 3 -30.40 43.12 -8.33
N ALA A 4 -29.62 43.46 -9.36
CA ALA A 4 -28.86 42.52 -10.16
C ALA A 4 -27.61 42.06 -9.40
N ALA A 5 -27.39 40.75 -9.34
CA ALA A 5 -26.13 40.12 -8.92
C ALA A 5 -25.74 39.09 -10.01
N PRO A 6 -24.44 38.90 -10.29
CA PRO A 6 -23.97 38.38 -11.56
C PRO A 6 -24.06 36.86 -11.67
N GLN A 7 -24.19 36.37 -12.91
CA GLN A 7 -24.03 34.97 -13.27
C GLN A 7 -22.62 34.51 -12.90
N GLN A 8 -22.52 33.56 -11.97
CA GLN A 8 -21.26 32.91 -11.63
C GLN A 8 -21.09 31.70 -12.54
N GLU A 9 -20.27 31.84 -13.58
CA GLU A 9 -19.77 30.73 -14.39
C GLU A 9 -19.11 29.69 -13.46
N SER A 10 -19.68 28.48 -13.42
CA SER A 10 -19.09 27.36 -12.71
C SER A 10 -17.85 26.88 -13.46
N LEU A 11 -16.67 27.28 -12.98
CA LEU A 11 -15.38 26.72 -13.39
C LEU A 11 -15.41 25.18 -13.28
N PRO A 12 -14.81 24.44 -14.25
CA PRO A 12 -14.88 22.98 -14.34
C PRO A 12 -14.16 22.20 -13.21
N GLY A 13 -13.68 22.89 -12.17
CA GLY A 13 -12.93 22.29 -11.05
C GLY A 13 -13.80 21.60 -9.99
N HIS A 14 -15.09 21.93 -9.86
CA HIS A 14 -15.93 21.37 -8.79
C HIS A 14 -16.46 19.94 -9.06
N HIS A 15 -16.43 19.48 -10.31
CA HIS A 15 -16.80 18.11 -10.64
C HIS A 15 -15.67 17.09 -10.42
N PHE A 16 -14.41 17.55 -10.39
CA PHE A 16 -13.22 16.71 -10.21
C PHE A 16 -13.06 16.27 -8.74
N LEU A 17 -13.42 17.13 -7.79
CA LEU A 17 -13.30 16.82 -6.35
C LEU A 17 -14.33 15.80 -5.83
N ARG A 18 -15.43 15.57 -6.57
CA ARG A 18 -16.45 14.58 -6.17
C ARG A 18 -16.04 13.14 -6.48
N ILE A 19 -15.04 12.95 -7.34
CA ILE A 19 -14.51 11.64 -7.74
C ILE A 19 -13.68 11.00 -6.62
N PHE A 20 -13.20 11.75 -5.61
CA PHE A 20 -12.33 11.19 -4.58
C PHE A 20 -13.03 10.59 -3.34
N ARG A 21 -14.37 10.57 -3.29
CA ARG A 21 -15.13 10.12 -2.10
C ARG A 21 -15.51 8.64 -2.05
N GLY A 22 -15.16 7.82 -3.06
CA GLY A 22 -15.52 6.40 -3.12
C GLY A 22 -14.31 5.47 -2.96
N GLY A 23 -13.95 5.12 -1.72
CA GLY A 23 -12.71 4.40 -1.35
C GLY A 23 -12.44 3.02 -1.98
N THR A 24 -13.38 2.44 -2.73
CA THR A 24 -13.18 1.16 -3.44
C THR A 24 -13.69 1.23 -4.87
N ALA A 25 -14.86 1.87 -5.09
CA ALA A 25 -15.40 2.10 -6.42
C ALA A 25 -14.50 2.99 -7.28
N VAL A 26 -13.80 3.98 -6.71
CA VAL A 26 -12.89 4.85 -7.46
C VAL A 26 -11.60 4.14 -7.80
N ARG A 27 -11.10 3.22 -6.96
CA ARG A 27 -9.96 2.36 -7.31
C ARG A 27 -10.32 1.36 -8.41
N ILE A 28 -11.52 0.78 -8.36
CA ILE A 28 -12.03 -0.11 -9.40
C ILE A 28 -12.30 0.68 -10.68
N ILE A 29 -12.97 1.83 -10.61
CA ILE A 29 -13.27 2.67 -11.79
C ILE A 29 -11.98 3.26 -12.36
N LEU A 30 -11.01 3.70 -11.56
CA LEU A 30 -9.73 4.19 -12.09
C LEU A 30 -8.92 3.04 -12.71
N ALA A 31 -8.93 1.84 -12.11
CA ALA A 31 -8.29 0.67 -12.71
C ALA A 31 -9.01 0.20 -13.98
N SER A 32 -10.34 0.21 -14.01
CA SER A 32 -11.18 -0.13 -15.17
C SER A 32 -11.06 0.92 -16.27
N VAL A 33 -11.05 2.21 -15.95
CA VAL A 33 -10.86 3.33 -16.87
C VAL A 33 -9.41 3.35 -17.38
N PHE A 34 -8.43 3.00 -16.54
CA PHE A 34 -7.05 2.84 -16.98
C PHE A 34 -6.90 1.61 -17.90
N MET A 35 -7.60 0.50 -17.64
CA MET A 35 -7.67 -0.66 -18.55
C MET A 35 -8.40 -0.36 -19.86
N GLU A 36 -9.44 0.46 -19.82
CA GLU A 36 -10.19 0.90 -21.01
C GLU A 36 -9.42 1.95 -21.84
N LEU A 37 -8.56 2.76 -21.20
CA LEU A 37 -7.73 3.78 -21.86
C LEU A 37 -6.34 3.26 -22.28
N PHE A 38 -5.81 2.23 -21.61
CA PHE A 38 -4.47 1.67 -21.82
C PHE A 38 -4.56 0.16 -22.02
N CYS A 39 -4.07 -0.34 -23.17
CA CYS A 39 -3.92 -1.77 -23.43
C CYS A 39 -3.19 -2.48 -22.27
N VAL A 40 -3.54 -3.74 -21.96
CA VAL A 40 -2.88 -4.57 -20.92
C VAL A 40 -1.36 -4.44 -20.98
N GLN A 41 -0.82 -4.43 -22.20
CA GLN A 41 0.61 -4.30 -22.48
C GLN A 41 1.23 -3.00 -21.94
N LEU A 42 0.51 -1.88 -22.04
CA LEU A 42 0.99 -0.57 -21.59
C LEU A 42 0.97 -0.45 -20.07
N SER A 43 0.00 -1.10 -19.40
CA SER A 43 -0.02 -1.23 -17.93
C SER A 43 1.14 -2.09 -17.41
N VAL A 44 1.44 -3.21 -18.07
CA VAL A 44 2.59 -4.06 -17.73
C VAL A 44 3.90 -3.29 -17.91
N LEU A 45 4.06 -2.59 -19.04
CA LEU A 45 5.26 -1.81 -19.33
C LEU A 45 5.47 -0.64 -18.34
N ALA A 46 4.39 0.00 -17.91
CA ALA A 46 4.45 1.03 -16.86
C ALA A 46 4.92 0.44 -15.52
N GLY A 47 4.48 -0.77 -15.18
CA GLY A 47 4.96 -1.52 -14.01
C GLY A 47 6.46 -1.82 -14.10
N ASP A 48 6.91 -2.35 -15.23
CA ASP A 48 8.33 -2.67 -15.46
C ASP A 48 9.21 -1.41 -15.41
N PHE A 49 8.73 -0.30 -15.95
CA PHE A 49 9.41 0.98 -15.87
C PHE A 49 9.57 1.46 -14.42
N LEU A 50 8.49 1.41 -13.62
CA LEU A 50 8.55 1.81 -12.20
C LEU A 50 9.49 0.90 -11.40
N LEU A 51 9.44 -0.41 -11.64
CA LEU A 51 10.32 -1.38 -11.00
C LEU A 51 11.79 -1.11 -11.37
N SER A 52 12.07 -0.85 -12.65
CA SER A 52 13.40 -0.45 -13.13
C SER A 52 13.91 0.80 -12.42
N ARG A 53 13.09 1.85 -12.32
CA ARG A 53 13.44 3.08 -11.60
C ARG A 53 13.68 2.84 -10.10
N ALA A 54 12.88 1.99 -9.46
CA ALA A 54 13.10 1.59 -8.08
C ALA A 54 14.43 0.84 -7.89
N CYS A 55 14.77 -0.08 -8.79
CA CYS A 55 16.06 -0.78 -8.77
C CYS A 55 17.25 0.17 -8.91
N VAL A 56 17.15 1.16 -9.80
CA VAL A 56 18.19 2.20 -9.95
C VAL A 56 18.33 3.01 -8.66
N ALA A 57 17.22 3.42 -8.04
CA ALA A 57 17.24 4.13 -6.76
C ALA A 57 17.86 3.28 -5.64
N LEU A 58 17.50 2.00 -5.55
CA LEU A 58 18.06 1.07 -4.56
C LEU A 58 19.55 0.85 -4.76
N ALA A 59 20.01 0.72 -6.01
CA ALA A 59 21.44 0.57 -6.31
C ALA A 59 22.23 1.83 -5.93
N ALA A 60 21.64 3.02 -6.10
CA ALA A 60 22.27 4.29 -5.73
C ALA A 60 22.50 4.45 -4.21
N LEU A 61 21.76 3.71 -3.36
CA LEU A 61 21.97 3.69 -1.91
C LEU A 61 23.31 3.07 -1.49
N GLY A 62 23.95 2.27 -2.36
CA GLY A 62 25.24 1.64 -2.07
C GLY A 62 25.24 0.59 -0.95
N ASN A 63 24.07 0.22 -0.41
CA ASN A 63 23.92 -0.75 0.67
C ASN A 63 23.35 -2.08 0.14
N THR A 64 24.22 -3.10 0.03
CA THR A 64 23.87 -4.41 -0.52
C THR A 64 22.86 -5.19 0.34
N GLU A 65 22.87 -4.99 1.65
CA GLU A 65 21.91 -5.61 2.56
C GLU A 65 20.50 -5.08 2.29
N VAL A 66 20.35 -3.76 2.16
CA VAL A 66 19.08 -3.11 1.85
C VAL A 66 18.54 -3.54 0.48
N VAL A 67 19.40 -3.59 -0.53
CA VAL A 67 19.04 -4.08 -1.87
C VAL A 67 18.53 -5.52 -1.79
N SER A 68 19.21 -6.39 -1.03
CA SER A 68 18.82 -7.79 -0.83
C SER A 68 17.46 -7.93 -0.13
N LEU A 69 17.19 -7.13 0.91
CA LEU A 69 15.90 -7.11 1.61
C LEU A 69 14.76 -6.70 0.68
N MET A 70 14.98 -5.68 -0.15
CA MET A 70 13.96 -5.20 -1.09
C MET A 70 13.72 -6.18 -2.24
N ALA A 71 14.78 -6.78 -2.78
CA ALA A 71 14.65 -7.83 -3.79
C ALA A 71 13.89 -9.05 -3.24
N THR A 72 14.17 -9.44 -1.99
CA THR A 72 13.44 -10.49 -1.28
C THR A 72 11.96 -10.15 -1.14
N ALA A 73 11.63 -8.92 -0.75
CA ALA A 73 10.25 -8.46 -0.66
C ALA A 73 9.52 -8.54 -2.01
N VAL A 74 10.15 -8.14 -3.11
CA VAL A 74 9.58 -8.26 -4.46
C VAL A 74 9.32 -9.72 -4.82
N GLY A 75 10.28 -10.62 -4.57
CA GLY A 75 10.09 -12.05 -4.81
C GLY A 75 8.94 -12.65 -3.99
N HIS A 76 8.79 -12.20 -2.74
CA HIS A 76 7.66 -12.57 -1.89
C HIS A 76 6.32 -12.07 -2.44
N LEU A 77 6.23 -10.85 -2.95
CA LEU A 77 4.98 -10.34 -3.55
C LEU A 77 4.52 -11.20 -4.73
N VAL A 78 5.45 -11.57 -5.62
CA VAL A 78 5.16 -12.47 -6.75
C VAL A 78 4.72 -13.85 -6.25
N THR A 79 5.40 -14.38 -5.24
CA THR A 79 5.03 -15.66 -4.60
C THR A 79 3.61 -15.57 -4.01
N GLY A 80 3.30 -14.50 -3.29
CA GLY A 80 2.00 -14.28 -2.66
C GLY A 80 0.84 -14.26 -3.66
N GLU A 81 1.05 -13.70 -4.86
CA GLU A 81 0.01 -13.72 -5.91
C GLU A 81 -0.09 -15.06 -6.64
N THR A 82 1.04 -15.73 -6.88
CA THR A 82 1.01 -17.05 -7.52
C THR A 82 0.42 -18.14 -6.62
N MET A 83 0.50 -18.00 -5.28
CA MET A 83 -0.17 -18.92 -4.34
C MET A 83 -1.68 -19.04 -4.64
N GLN A 84 -2.34 -18.00 -5.16
CA GLN A 84 -3.77 -18.09 -5.50
C GLN A 84 -4.08 -19.02 -6.68
N MET A 85 -3.12 -19.18 -7.59
CA MET A 85 -3.28 -19.96 -8.82
C MET A 85 -3.11 -21.46 -8.55
N SER A 86 -2.36 -21.83 -7.52
CA SER A 86 -1.84 -23.18 -7.30
C SER A 86 -2.52 -23.96 -6.16
N THR A 87 -3.37 -23.33 -5.37
CA THR A 87 -3.87 -23.91 -4.10
C THR A 87 -5.29 -24.47 -4.18
N SER A 88 -5.48 -25.68 -3.65
CA SER A 88 -6.77 -26.39 -3.57
C SER A 88 -7.76 -25.68 -2.64
N ARG A 89 -9.07 -25.93 -2.82
CA ARG A 89 -10.12 -25.30 -1.99
C ARG A 89 -9.98 -25.60 -0.48
N GLU A 90 -9.42 -26.75 -0.13
CA GLU A 90 -9.25 -27.21 1.25
C GLU A 90 -8.08 -26.50 1.94
N GLN A 91 -6.94 -26.37 1.24
CA GLN A 91 -5.80 -25.59 1.73
C GLN A 91 -6.13 -24.11 1.93
N ARG A 92 -7.02 -23.53 1.10
CA ARG A 92 -7.47 -22.14 1.24
C ARG A 92 -8.23 -21.87 2.55
N ARG A 93 -8.74 -22.88 3.22
CA ARG A 93 -9.42 -22.74 4.52
C ARG A 93 -8.47 -22.84 5.71
N SER A 94 -7.20 -23.21 5.51
CA SER A 94 -6.22 -23.26 6.58
C SER A 94 -5.82 -21.85 7.02
N MET A 95 -5.86 -21.61 8.33
CA MET A 95 -5.37 -20.36 8.94
C MET A 95 -3.87 -20.14 8.66
N GLU A 96 -3.08 -21.21 8.63
CA GLU A 96 -1.66 -21.14 8.32
C GLU A 96 -1.42 -20.65 6.89
N TYR A 97 -2.16 -21.21 5.93
CA TYR A 97 -2.10 -20.78 4.53
C TYR A 97 -2.54 -19.32 4.37
N TYR A 98 -3.60 -18.91 5.10
CA TYR A 98 -4.04 -17.52 5.13
C TYR A 98 -2.93 -16.59 5.62
N LEU A 99 -2.35 -16.86 6.80
CA LEU A 99 -1.29 -16.03 7.37
C LEU A 99 -0.04 -15.99 6.47
N GLN A 100 0.35 -17.11 5.87
CA GLN A 100 1.47 -17.18 4.95
C GLN A 100 1.22 -16.36 3.68
N LYS A 101 0.03 -16.51 3.08
CA LYS A 101 -0.38 -15.70 1.92
C LYS A 101 -0.39 -14.21 2.26
N THR A 102 -0.99 -13.83 3.39
CA THR A 102 -1.06 -12.44 3.86
C THR A 102 0.33 -11.88 4.12
N TYR A 103 1.23 -12.69 4.67
CA TYR A 103 2.62 -12.31 4.84
C TYR A 103 3.30 -12.00 3.51
N TYR A 104 3.26 -12.91 2.54
CA TYR A 104 3.91 -12.72 1.25
C TYR A 104 3.30 -11.60 0.41
N LYS A 105 1.98 -11.43 0.48
CA LYS A 105 1.26 -10.43 -0.31
C LYS A 105 1.39 -9.00 0.23
N THR A 106 1.48 -8.84 1.54
CA THR A 106 1.38 -7.53 2.19
C THR A 106 2.47 -7.31 3.22
N ALA A 107 2.55 -8.18 4.23
CA ALA A 107 3.38 -7.89 5.40
C ALA A 107 4.88 -7.91 5.11
N SER A 108 5.33 -8.71 4.13
CA SER A 108 6.74 -8.85 3.81
C SER A 108 7.34 -7.57 3.23
N LEU A 109 6.59 -6.83 2.42
CA LEU A 109 7.06 -5.54 1.91
C LEU A 109 7.24 -4.54 3.06
N ILE A 110 6.27 -4.47 3.96
CA ILE A 110 6.29 -3.55 5.11
C ILE A 110 7.44 -3.91 6.06
N SER A 111 7.59 -5.19 6.42
CA SER A 111 8.62 -5.66 7.35
C SER A 111 10.03 -5.42 6.81
N ASN A 112 10.29 -5.77 5.55
CA ASN A 112 11.59 -5.54 4.93
C ASN A 112 11.87 -4.04 4.78
N SER A 113 10.86 -3.22 4.50
CA SER A 113 11.03 -1.76 4.41
C SER A 113 11.42 -1.16 5.75
N CYS A 114 10.72 -1.51 6.84
CA CYS A 114 11.08 -1.07 8.19
C CYS A 114 12.50 -1.48 8.57
N LYS A 115 12.91 -2.71 8.25
CA LYS A 115 14.27 -3.20 8.48
C LYS A 115 15.31 -2.42 7.66
N ALA A 116 15.06 -2.23 6.37
CA ALA A 116 15.94 -1.50 5.48
C ALA A 116 16.16 -0.06 5.95
N VAL A 117 15.10 0.61 6.41
CA VAL A 117 15.19 1.95 7.00
C VAL A 117 16.07 1.97 8.24
N ALA A 118 15.90 1.01 9.15
CA ALA A 118 16.72 0.93 10.36
C ALA A 118 18.22 0.73 10.03
N ILE A 119 18.52 -0.08 9.01
CA ILE A 119 19.89 -0.30 8.53
C ILE A 119 20.46 0.98 7.90
N LEU A 120 19.70 1.68 7.04
CA LEU A 120 20.14 2.93 6.41
C LEU A 120 20.38 4.04 7.43
N ALA A 121 19.59 4.08 8.51
CA ALA A 121 19.77 5.02 9.61
C ALA A 121 20.97 4.68 10.52
N GLY A 122 21.68 3.58 10.27
CA GLY A 122 22.84 3.16 11.06
C GLY A 122 22.51 2.62 12.45
N HIS A 123 21.28 2.13 12.66
CA HIS A 123 20.89 1.49 13.91
C HIS A 123 21.47 0.08 14.06
N THR A 124 21.42 -0.47 15.28
CA THR A 124 21.97 -1.80 15.58
C THR A 124 21.16 -2.93 14.92
N ALA A 125 21.76 -4.11 14.85
CA ALA A 125 21.11 -5.30 14.31
C ALA A 125 19.84 -5.66 15.11
N GLU A 126 19.86 -5.49 16.44
CA GLU A 126 18.71 -5.76 17.31
C GLU A 126 17.54 -4.83 16.99
N VAL A 127 17.80 -3.53 16.83
CA VAL A 127 16.79 -2.54 16.45
C VAL A 127 16.22 -2.85 15.07
N SER A 128 17.07 -3.26 14.13
CA SER A 128 16.66 -3.65 12.78
C SER A 128 15.75 -4.88 12.77
N VAL A 129 16.00 -5.86 13.64
CA VAL A 129 15.12 -7.03 13.84
C VAL A 129 13.79 -6.62 14.48
N LEU A 130 13.80 -5.75 15.49
CA LEU A 130 12.57 -5.22 16.09
C LEU A 130 11.72 -4.44 15.08
N ALA A 131 12.36 -3.64 14.23
CA ALA A 131 11.69 -2.91 13.15
C ALA A 131 11.03 -3.87 12.14
N TYR A 132 11.72 -4.97 11.81
CA TYR A 132 11.16 -6.02 10.96
C TYR A 132 9.91 -6.67 11.60
N GLU A 133 10.00 -7.09 12.86
CA GLU A 133 8.88 -7.73 13.56
C GLU A 133 7.69 -6.78 13.72
N TYR A 134 7.95 -5.50 14.00
CA TYR A 134 6.92 -4.47 14.01
C TYR A 134 6.21 -4.37 12.66
N GLY A 135 6.98 -4.22 11.56
CA GLY A 135 6.40 -4.11 10.22
C GLY A 135 5.64 -5.37 9.80
N ARG A 136 6.11 -6.56 10.22
CA ARG A 136 5.45 -7.84 9.98
C ARG A 136 4.09 -7.88 10.66
N ASN A 137 4.03 -7.59 11.96
CA ASN A 137 2.78 -7.61 12.71
C ASN A 137 1.82 -6.53 12.24
N LEU A 138 2.32 -5.34 11.90
CA LEU A 138 1.53 -4.26 11.31
C LEU A 138 0.89 -4.67 9.98
N GLY A 139 1.67 -5.28 9.08
CA GLY A 139 1.16 -5.71 7.79
C GLY A 139 0.13 -6.85 7.88
N LEU A 140 0.33 -7.80 8.79
CA LEU A 140 -0.65 -8.85 9.07
C LEU A 140 -1.95 -8.26 9.63
N ALA A 141 -1.84 -7.36 10.61
CA ALA A 141 -3.00 -6.68 11.21
C ALA A 141 -3.76 -5.83 10.18
N PHE A 142 -3.04 -5.13 9.31
CA PHE A 142 -3.65 -4.31 8.26
C PHE A 142 -4.53 -5.14 7.32
N GLN A 143 -4.04 -6.29 6.85
CA GLN A 143 -4.83 -7.15 5.96
C GLN A 143 -5.99 -7.82 6.71
N LEU A 144 -5.79 -8.25 7.96
CA LEU A 144 -6.87 -8.81 8.77
C LEU A 144 -8.02 -7.81 8.94
N ILE A 145 -7.70 -6.54 9.19
CA ILE A 145 -8.69 -5.47 9.28
C ILE A 145 -9.37 -5.27 7.92
N ASP A 146 -8.61 -5.19 6.81
CA ASP A 146 -9.19 -4.99 5.47
C ASP A 146 -10.16 -6.14 5.09
N ASP A 147 -9.82 -7.38 5.43
CA ASP A 147 -10.68 -8.54 5.19
C ASP A 147 -11.97 -8.51 6.06
N VAL A 148 -11.86 -8.09 7.33
CA VAL A 148 -13.03 -7.86 8.20
C VAL A 148 -13.89 -6.72 7.68
N LEU A 149 -13.28 -5.66 7.15
CA LEU A 149 -13.97 -4.54 6.52
C LEU A 149 -14.75 -4.97 5.28
N ASP A 150 -14.19 -5.84 4.46
CA ASP A 150 -14.86 -6.37 3.27
C ASP A 150 -16.06 -7.26 3.64
N PHE A 151 -15.95 -8.04 4.72
CA PHE A 151 -17.05 -8.86 5.23
C PHE A 151 -18.17 -8.02 5.90
N THR A 152 -17.81 -6.97 6.64
CA THR A 152 -18.77 -6.09 7.31
C THR A 152 -19.41 -5.07 6.36
N GLY A 153 -18.70 -4.63 5.32
CA GLY A 153 -19.22 -3.75 4.27
C GLY A 153 -20.29 -4.42 3.39
N THR A 154 -20.25 -5.74 3.26
CA THR A 154 -21.33 -6.55 2.66
C THR A 154 -22.51 -6.80 3.62
N SER A 155 -22.26 -6.69 4.93
CA SER A 155 -23.22 -6.89 6.01
C SER A 155 -23.71 -5.54 6.55
N ALA A 156 -24.55 -4.83 5.80
CA ALA A 156 -24.95 -3.41 5.92
C ALA A 156 -25.42 -2.82 7.30
N SER A 157 -24.81 -3.12 8.45
CA SER A 157 -25.31 -2.71 9.78
C SER A 157 -24.28 -2.24 10.81
N LEU A 158 -22.97 -2.29 10.56
CA LEU A 158 -21.98 -1.74 11.50
C LEU A 158 -21.52 -0.33 11.07
N GLY A 159 -21.66 0.63 11.98
CA GLY A 159 -21.60 2.07 11.73
C GLY A 159 -20.37 2.51 10.93
N LYS A 160 -20.64 3.13 9.76
CA LYS A 160 -19.66 3.67 8.80
C LYS A 160 -18.55 4.57 9.40
N GLY A 161 -18.70 5.07 10.64
CA GLY A 161 -17.72 5.92 11.31
C GLY A 161 -16.53 5.18 11.93
N SER A 162 -16.75 4.06 12.62
CA SER A 162 -15.67 3.36 13.35
C SER A 162 -14.64 2.71 12.41
N LEU A 163 -15.10 2.27 11.23
CA LEU A 163 -14.29 1.56 10.24
C LEU A 163 -13.40 2.51 9.40
N SER A 164 -13.87 3.74 9.12
CA SER A 164 -13.04 4.77 8.52
C SER A 164 -11.93 5.22 9.45
N ASP A 165 -12.21 5.30 10.76
CA ASP A 165 -11.25 5.81 11.74
C ASP A 165 -10.01 4.91 11.84
N ILE A 166 -10.18 3.58 11.83
CA ILE A 166 -9.04 2.64 11.87
C ILE A 166 -8.19 2.74 10.60
N ARG A 167 -8.82 2.86 9.42
CA ARG A 167 -8.11 3.05 8.14
C ARG A 167 -7.33 4.36 8.13
N HIS A 168 -7.91 5.43 8.67
CA HIS A 168 -7.26 6.73 8.81
C HIS A 168 -6.09 6.69 9.80
N VAL A 169 -6.21 5.98 10.92
CA VAL A 169 -5.13 5.84 11.91
C VAL A 169 -3.94 5.09 11.31
N ILE A 170 -4.15 3.98 10.61
CA ILE A 170 -3.04 3.22 10.00
C ILE A 170 -2.38 4.04 8.88
N THR A 171 -3.19 4.72 8.06
CA THR A 171 -2.67 5.60 7.00
C THR A 171 -1.89 6.78 7.60
N ALA A 172 -2.35 7.35 8.72
CA ALA A 172 -1.66 8.41 9.44
C ALA A 172 -0.33 7.93 10.03
N ILE A 173 -0.28 6.72 10.60
CA ILE A 173 0.95 6.13 11.15
C ILE A 173 1.97 5.89 10.02
N LEU A 174 1.54 5.30 8.90
CA LEU A 174 2.39 5.07 7.73
C LEU A 174 2.90 6.37 7.12
N SER A 175 2.02 7.37 6.97
CA SER A 175 2.42 8.68 6.42
C SER A 175 3.34 9.45 7.36
N PHE A 176 3.11 9.39 8.68
CA PHE A 176 3.98 10.02 9.66
C PHE A 176 5.38 9.39 9.67
N PHE A 177 5.47 8.07 9.59
CA PHE A 177 6.75 7.37 9.51
C PHE A 177 7.49 7.64 8.19
N LEU A 178 6.75 7.70 7.07
CA LEU A 178 7.31 8.10 5.77
C LEU A 178 7.84 9.54 5.79
N LEU A 179 7.12 10.47 6.45
CA LEU A 179 7.53 11.87 6.58
C LEU A 179 8.79 12.00 7.44
N TYR A 180 8.82 11.30 8.58
CA TYR A 180 9.98 11.28 9.47
C TYR A 180 11.21 10.68 8.76
N PHE A 181 10.99 9.68 7.92
CA PHE A 181 12.03 9.06 7.11
C PHE A 181 12.57 10.00 6.02
N ILE A 182 11.71 10.70 5.27
CA ILE A 182 12.13 11.72 4.28
C ILE A 182 12.91 12.84 4.98
N TYR A 183 12.44 13.28 6.13
CA TYR A 183 13.10 14.30 6.94
C TYR A 183 14.50 13.85 7.39
N SER A 184 14.65 12.58 7.82
CA SER A 184 15.93 12.03 8.23
C SER A 184 16.92 11.89 7.08
N ILE A 185 16.47 11.61 5.85
CA ILE A 185 17.33 11.59 4.65
C ILE A 185 17.79 13.01 4.28
N HIS A 186 16.90 13.99 4.36
CA HIS A 186 17.20 15.37 3.98
C HIS A 186 18.11 16.11 4.97
N HIS A 187 18.29 15.57 6.18
CA HIS A 187 19.17 16.13 7.21
C HIS A 187 20.58 15.51 7.24
N LEU A 188 20.84 14.58 6.29
CA LEU A 188 22.14 13.91 6.09
C LEU A 188 22.93 14.48 4.89
N GLU A 189 22.43 15.56 4.25
CA GLU A 189 23.20 16.47 3.38
C GLU A 189 23.60 17.74 4.15
#